data_AF-A0A7X0CBK1-F1
#
_entry.id   AF-A0A7X0CBK1-F1
#
_cell.length_a   1.000
_cell.length_b   1.000
_cell.length_c   1.000
_cell.angle_alpha   90.00
_cell.angle_beta   90.00
_cell.angle_gamma   90.00
#
_symmetry.space_group_name_H-M   'P 1'
#
loop_
_entity.id
_entity.type
_entity.pdbx_description
1 polymer ?
#
loop_
_entity_poly.entity_id
_entity_poly.type
_entity_poly.pdbx_seq_one_letter_code
_entity_poly.pdbx_strand_id
1 'polypeptide(L)'
;MTVTPCGFTRTPEKGLARLHWSEAGWAVDGHVPDVAELRPLRGLEIEWPTEPVPLDGLLALAAAGVPLAGPEAAGTLPPGWVPESLARLLADRAWLRHVPDGTARCLADLRREEHSVRLRRLAHRLPGTPAISVVMATMRPALVAGALAQMARQRGVQVEVLLGLHGVPFERVRHAVEGAGLPVAWVEADADVPFGQVLNDAAALAGGDYVAKWDDDDWYGPDHLADLVMATAYSGADVVGTAGEFLYLEPLHTTIRRTTFASGAAYKSEVWSDHVAGGTILTSRAKFHDIGGFPAQPRAVDRDFLKAATEAGARVYRTHGLGYVLRRTLSGGHTWQLPLAHFLKVASSQWRGFRPSLLMEAA
;
A
#
# COMPACT_ATOMS: atom_id res chain seq x y z
N MET A 1 -7.16 -20.36 8.42
CA MET A 1 -7.50 -18.96 8.77
C MET A 1 -6.41 -18.07 8.18
N THR A 2 -6.75 -17.04 7.43
CA THR A 2 -5.78 -16.08 6.90
C THR A 2 -5.22 -15.23 8.05
N VAL A 3 -3.90 -15.13 8.14
CA VAL A 3 -3.26 -14.28 9.15
C VAL A 3 -3.37 -12.83 8.71
N THR A 4 -4.13 -12.01 9.45
CA THR A 4 -4.12 -10.56 9.25
C THR A 4 -2.80 -10.00 9.78
N PRO A 5 -1.97 -9.35 8.95
CA PRO A 5 -0.76 -8.68 9.41
C PRO A 5 -1.07 -7.64 10.47
N CYS A 6 -0.09 -7.36 11.32
CA CYS A 6 -0.30 -6.48 12.48
C CYS A 6 0.83 -5.46 12.61
N GLY A 7 1.29 -4.90 11.51
CA GLY A 7 2.22 -3.79 11.48
C GLY A 7 3.66 -4.24 11.65
N PHE A 8 4.55 -3.57 10.93
CA PHE A 8 5.98 -3.81 11.07
C PHE A 8 6.47 -3.36 12.45
N THR A 9 7.21 -4.23 13.15
CA THR A 9 8.14 -3.75 14.17
C THR A 9 9.18 -2.91 13.44
N ARG A 10 9.16 -1.59 13.59
CA ARG A 10 9.99 -0.72 12.77
C ARG A 10 11.46 -0.87 13.09
N THR A 11 11.88 -0.83 14.34
CA THR A 11 13.29 -1.06 14.68
C THR A 11 13.38 -2.32 15.54
N PRO A 12 13.86 -3.45 15.00
CA PRO A 12 13.99 -4.70 15.73
C PRO A 12 15.11 -4.57 16.78
N GLU A 13 14.89 -5.18 17.93
CA GLU A 13 15.81 -5.15 19.08
C GLU A 13 16.79 -6.33 19.06
N LYS A 14 16.48 -7.38 18.29
CA LYS A 14 17.24 -8.62 18.18
C LYS A 14 17.70 -8.85 16.73
N GLY A 15 18.74 -9.67 16.59
CA GLY A 15 19.29 -10.08 15.30
C GLY A 15 18.38 -11.07 14.54
N LEU A 16 19.00 -11.88 13.69
CA LEU A 16 18.32 -13.01 13.05
C LEU A 16 18.20 -14.18 14.04
N ALA A 17 17.10 -14.94 13.95
CA ALA A 17 17.00 -16.27 14.54
C ALA A 17 16.93 -17.34 13.45
N ARG A 18 17.16 -18.60 13.81
CA ARG A 18 17.10 -19.72 12.87
C ARG A 18 15.70 -20.33 12.84
N LEU A 19 15.16 -20.49 11.63
CA LEU A 19 13.96 -21.25 11.34
C LEU A 19 14.38 -22.59 10.73
N HIS A 20 14.10 -23.69 11.41
CA HIS A 20 14.47 -25.05 10.96
C HIS A 20 13.24 -25.95 10.90
N TRP A 21 13.38 -27.09 10.24
CA TRP A 21 12.35 -28.13 10.22
C TRP A 21 12.53 -29.10 11.38
N SER A 22 11.46 -29.37 12.12
CA SER A 22 11.39 -30.34 13.23
C SER A 22 10.32 -31.41 12.96
N GLU A 23 10.20 -32.42 13.82
CA GLU A 23 9.14 -33.43 13.72
C GLU A 23 7.72 -32.83 13.75
N ALA A 24 7.54 -31.70 14.43
CA ALA A 24 6.27 -30.98 14.54
C ALA A 24 6.06 -29.92 13.43
N GLY A 25 7.02 -29.78 12.51
CA GLY A 25 7.03 -28.78 11.44
C GLY A 25 8.08 -27.68 11.63
N TRP A 26 7.88 -26.54 10.97
CA TRP A 26 8.77 -25.38 11.08
C TRP A 26 8.83 -24.85 12.52
N ALA A 27 10.04 -24.61 13.02
CA ALA A 27 10.29 -24.22 14.41
C ALA A 27 11.40 -23.17 14.55
N VAL A 28 11.25 -22.32 15.58
CA VAL A 28 12.31 -21.41 16.08
C VAL A 28 12.60 -21.82 17.52
N ASP A 29 13.87 -22.06 17.83
CA ASP A 29 14.31 -22.55 19.15
C ASP A 29 13.53 -23.78 19.66
N GLY A 30 13.14 -24.68 18.74
CA GLY A 30 12.43 -25.93 19.03
C GLY A 30 10.91 -25.79 19.24
N HIS A 31 10.36 -24.59 19.07
CA HIS A 31 8.93 -24.31 19.28
C HIS A 31 8.25 -23.88 17.98
N VAL A 32 6.95 -24.17 17.87
CA VAL A 32 6.11 -23.64 16.78
C VAL A 32 6.15 -22.11 16.84
N PRO A 33 6.50 -21.41 15.73
CA PRO A 33 6.75 -19.98 15.80
C PRO A 33 5.47 -19.18 16.08
N ASP A 34 5.50 -18.37 17.13
CA ASP A 34 4.46 -17.37 17.41
C ASP A 34 4.84 -16.01 16.81
N VAL A 35 3.98 -15.44 15.97
CA VAL A 35 4.28 -14.20 15.24
C VAL A 35 4.56 -13.02 16.19
N ALA A 36 3.90 -12.94 17.35
CA ALA A 36 4.12 -11.86 18.29
C ALA A 36 5.48 -11.96 18.97
N GLU A 37 5.94 -13.18 19.28
CA GLU A 37 7.27 -13.43 19.86
C GLU A 37 8.41 -13.18 18.87
N LEU A 38 8.16 -13.34 17.57
CA LEU A 38 9.16 -13.11 16.51
C LEU A 38 9.38 -11.62 16.21
N ARG A 39 8.44 -10.75 16.56
CA ARG A 39 8.47 -9.31 16.22
C ARG A 39 9.74 -8.56 16.60
N PRO A 40 10.41 -8.83 17.73
CA PRO A 40 11.66 -8.16 18.08
C PRO A 40 12.84 -8.55 17.18
N LEU A 41 12.75 -9.66 16.43
CA LEU A 41 13.80 -10.14 15.55
C LEU A 41 13.89 -9.30 14.28
N ARG A 42 15.11 -9.19 13.74
CA ARG A 42 15.35 -8.61 12.41
C ARG A 42 14.81 -9.47 11.28
N GLY A 43 14.55 -10.75 11.53
CA GLY A 43 14.03 -11.72 10.58
C GLY A 43 14.45 -13.14 10.96
N LEU A 44 14.07 -14.09 10.13
CA LEU A 44 14.44 -15.49 10.27
C LEU A 44 15.33 -15.94 9.13
N GLU A 45 16.41 -16.63 9.48
CA GLU A 45 17.25 -17.34 8.53
C GLU A 45 16.82 -18.81 8.46
N ILE A 46 16.54 -19.27 7.24
CA ILE A 46 16.02 -20.62 7.00
C ILE A 46 17.17 -21.62 6.93
N GLU A 47 17.09 -22.63 7.78
CA GLU A 47 17.87 -23.85 7.68
C GLU A 47 17.05 -24.90 6.92
N TRP A 48 17.44 -25.15 5.66
CA TRP A 48 16.70 -26.03 4.78
C TRP A 48 16.93 -27.51 5.11
N PRO A 49 15.89 -28.32 5.28
CA PRO A 49 16.03 -29.77 5.33
C PRO A 49 16.46 -30.32 3.96
N THR A 50 17.13 -31.47 3.97
CA THR A 50 17.56 -32.17 2.74
C THR A 50 16.35 -32.64 1.92
N GLU A 51 15.35 -33.21 2.60
CA GLU A 51 14.13 -33.72 1.98
C GLU A 51 13.06 -32.62 1.84
N PRO A 52 12.16 -32.73 0.84
CA PRO A 52 11.03 -31.82 0.70
C PRO A 52 10.11 -31.82 1.92
N VAL A 53 9.71 -30.63 2.37
CA VAL A 53 8.76 -30.45 3.50
C VAL A 53 7.65 -29.46 3.13
N PRO A 54 6.48 -29.54 3.79
CA PRO A 54 5.41 -28.54 3.62
C PRO A 54 5.89 -27.10 3.84
N LEU A 55 5.48 -26.20 2.95
CA LEU A 55 5.85 -24.78 3.01
C LEU A 55 4.81 -23.92 3.74
N ASP A 56 3.68 -24.48 4.17
CA ASP A 56 2.55 -23.73 4.74
C ASP A 56 2.94 -22.88 5.95
N GLY A 57 3.78 -23.40 6.86
CA GLY A 57 4.27 -22.64 8.02
C GLY A 57 5.15 -21.46 7.62
N LEU A 58 6.02 -21.65 6.62
CA LEU A 58 6.86 -20.60 6.07
C LEU A 58 6.01 -19.52 5.37
N LEU A 59 5.03 -19.94 4.56
CA LEU A 59 4.12 -19.03 3.88
C LEU A 59 3.21 -18.27 4.88
N ALA A 60 2.81 -18.90 5.99
CA ALA A 60 2.08 -18.22 7.06
C ALA A 60 2.91 -17.12 7.73
N LEU A 61 4.21 -17.35 7.95
CA LEU A 61 5.14 -16.33 8.46
C LEU A 61 5.33 -15.18 7.46
N ALA A 62 5.51 -15.51 6.18
CA ALA A 62 5.60 -14.52 5.10
C ALA A 62 4.30 -13.69 4.99
N ALA A 63 3.14 -14.33 5.06
CA ALA A 63 1.83 -13.70 5.09
C ALA A 63 1.71 -12.70 6.26
N ALA A 64 2.15 -13.12 7.45
CA ALA A 64 2.16 -12.29 8.65
C ALA A 64 3.13 -11.08 8.57
N GLY A 65 4.03 -11.06 7.58
CA GLY A 65 5.04 -10.01 7.41
C GLY A 65 6.36 -10.27 8.13
N VAL A 66 6.59 -11.50 8.61
CA VAL A 66 7.88 -11.89 9.19
C VAL A 66 8.93 -11.93 8.06
N PRO A 67 10.03 -11.16 8.15
CA PRO A 67 11.08 -11.21 7.14
C PRO A 67 11.79 -12.58 7.17
N LEU A 68 11.93 -13.21 6.01
CA LEU A 68 12.59 -14.51 5.85
C LEU A 68 13.77 -14.39 4.88
N ALA A 69 14.87 -15.07 5.17
CA ALA A 69 16.02 -15.17 4.28
C ALA A 69 16.52 -16.61 4.22
N GLY A 70 17.01 -17.04 3.06
CA GLY A 70 17.83 -18.25 2.93
C GLY A 70 19.18 -18.07 3.64
N PRO A 71 19.97 -19.13 3.81
CA PRO A 71 21.20 -19.11 4.61
C PRO A 71 22.25 -18.11 4.10
N GLU A 72 23.11 -17.61 5.00
CA GLU A 72 24.16 -16.62 4.68
C GLU A 72 25.23 -17.15 3.71
N ALA A 73 25.52 -18.45 3.75
CA ALA A 73 26.58 -19.07 2.96
C ALA A 73 26.37 -18.79 1.46
N ALA A 74 27.31 -18.03 0.87
CA ALA A 74 27.24 -17.60 -0.52
C ALA A 74 27.07 -18.80 -1.47
N GLY A 75 26.08 -18.73 -2.36
CA GLY A 75 25.79 -19.78 -3.33
C GLY A 75 24.83 -20.87 -2.84
N THR A 76 24.37 -20.82 -1.58
CA THR A 76 23.39 -21.76 -1.06
C THR A 76 21.99 -21.32 -1.49
N LEU A 77 21.59 -21.76 -2.68
CA LEU A 77 20.22 -21.58 -3.16
C LEU A 77 19.27 -22.45 -2.32
N PRO A 78 18.01 -22.00 -2.11
CA PRO A 78 16.97 -22.89 -1.61
C PRO A 78 16.92 -24.20 -2.41
N PRO A 79 16.59 -25.34 -1.78
CA PRO A 79 16.50 -26.62 -2.47
C PRO A 79 15.59 -26.55 -3.71
N GLY A 80 15.87 -27.36 -4.74
CA GLY A 80 15.14 -27.31 -6.01
C GLY A 80 13.64 -27.64 -5.93
N TRP A 81 13.17 -28.18 -4.81
CA TRP A 81 11.74 -28.39 -4.53
C TRP A 81 11.02 -27.13 -4.03
N VAL A 82 11.76 -26.08 -3.66
CA VAL A 82 11.18 -24.76 -3.31
C VAL A 82 10.78 -24.04 -4.60
N PRO A 83 9.56 -23.50 -4.71
CA PRO A 83 9.13 -22.77 -5.90
C PRO A 83 10.07 -21.62 -6.25
N GLU A 84 10.47 -21.53 -7.52
CA GLU A 84 11.49 -20.58 -8.01
C GLU A 84 11.22 -19.12 -7.59
N SER A 85 9.97 -18.66 -7.66
CA SER A 85 9.62 -17.30 -7.25
C SER A 85 9.91 -17.01 -5.78
N LEU A 86 9.69 -18.01 -4.91
CA LEU A 86 9.98 -17.93 -3.49
C LEU A 86 11.48 -18.08 -3.25
N ALA A 87 12.12 -19.04 -3.92
CA ALA A 87 13.55 -19.29 -3.80
C ALA A 87 14.39 -18.05 -4.13
N ARG A 88 14.08 -17.39 -5.25
CA ARG A 88 14.73 -16.14 -5.68
C ARG A 88 14.61 -15.03 -4.65
N LEU A 89 13.43 -14.87 -4.03
CA LEU A 89 13.23 -13.83 -3.03
C LEU A 89 13.92 -14.16 -1.71
N LEU A 90 13.89 -15.42 -1.25
CA LEU A 90 14.59 -15.85 -0.05
C LEU A 90 16.12 -15.73 -0.20
N ALA A 91 16.65 -15.90 -1.41
CA ALA A 91 18.07 -15.69 -1.70
C ALA A 91 18.48 -14.20 -1.72
N ASP A 92 17.54 -13.26 -1.85
CA ASP A 92 17.84 -11.83 -1.79
C ASP A 92 18.12 -11.38 -0.34
N ARG A 93 19.40 -11.34 0.00
CA ARG A 93 19.92 -10.84 1.28
C ARG A 93 20.36 -9.38 1.22
N ALA A 94 20.06 -8.63 0.16
CA ALA A 94 20.53 -7.25 0.01
C ALA A 94 19.99 -6.33 1.14
N TRP A 95 18.76 -6.58 1.60
CA TRP A 95 18.15 -5.83 2.70
C TRP A 95 18.90 -5.99 4.03
N LEU A 96 19.57 -7.12 4.28
CA LEU A 96 20.37 -7.36 5.49
C LEU A 96 21.65 -6.53 5.54
N ARG A 97 22.13 -6.03 4.40
CA ARG A 97 23.33 -5.18 4.34
C ARG A 97 23.09 -3.77 4.91
N HIS A 98 21.83 -3.36 5.03
CA HIS A 98 21.46 -2.08 5.62
C HIS A 98 21.31 -2.20 7.14
N VAL A 99 22.36 -1.80 7.87
CA VAL A 99 22.38 -1.83 9.34
C VAL A 99 21.78 -0.53 9.90
N PRO A 100 21.00 -0.57 11.00
CA PRO A 100 20.54 0.63 11.69
C PRO A 100 21.72 1.53 12.07
N ASP A 101 21.66 2.81 11.68
CA ASP A 101 22.72 3.80 11.96
C ASP A 101 22.24 4.97 12.84
N GLY A 102 20.97 4.91 13.29
CA GLY A 102 20.35 5.94 14.14
C GLY A 102 20.05 7.25 13.43
N THR A 103 20.29 7.36 12.11
CA THR A 103 20.06 8.59 11.36
C THR A 103 18.67 8.63 10.71
N ALA A 104 18.16 9.84 10.48
CA ALA A 104 16.94 10.04 9.69
C ALA A 104 17.07 9.60 8.21
N ARG A 105 18.27 9.22 7.75
CA ARG A 105 18.49 8.72 6.39
C ARG A 105 18.58 7.19 6.33
N CYS A 106 18.53 6.52 7.48
CA CYS A 106 18.65 5.07 7.57
C CYS A 106 17.62 4.35 6.71
N LEU A 107 18.07 3.33 5.97
CA LEU A 107 17.22 2.50 5.13
C LEU A 107 16.98 1.11 5.71
N ALA A 108 17.59 0.76 6.85
CA ALA A 108 17.54 -0.59 7.43
C ALA A 108 16.10 -1.09 7.60
N ASP A 109 15.27 -0.26 8.21
CA ASP A 109 13.88 -0.61 8.48
C ASP A 109 13.06 -0.65 7.20
N LEU A 110 13.20 0.36 6.34
CA LEU A 110 12.52 0.40 5.05
C LEU A 110 12.83 -0.83 4.18
N ARG A 111 14.10 -1.22 4.05
CA ARG A 111 14.51 -2.35 3.22
C ARG A 111 14.00 -3.68 3.76
N ARG A 112 13.94 -3.82 5.09
CA ARG A 112 13.32 -4.99 5.74
C ARG A 112 11.82 -5.05 5.47
N GLU A 113 11.11 -3.94 5.63
CA GLU A 113 9.67 -3.88 5.41
C GLU A 113 9.29 -4.13 3.94
N GLU A 114 10.06 -3.59 2.99
CA GLU A 114 9.90 -3.85 1.55
C GLU A 114 10.06 -5.33 1.23
N HIS A 115 11.04 -5.99 1.85
CA HIS A 115 11.26 -7.43 1.72
C HIS A 115 10.08 -8.24 2.26
N SER A 116 9.58 -7.89 3.44
CA SER A 116 8.38 -8.53 4.02
C SER A 116 7.15 -8.39 3.12
N VAL A 117 6.90 -7.22 2.52
CA VAL A 117 5.77 -7.04 1.60
C VAL A 117 5.94 -7.91 0.34
N ARG A 118 7.14 -8.01 -0.22
CA ARG A 118 7.41 -8.89 -1.37
C ARG A 118 7.14 -10.36 -1.03
N LEU A 119 7.54 -10.82 0.16
CA LEU A 119 7.27 -12.18 0.63
C LEU A 119 5.77 -12.41 0.81
N ARG A 120 5.07 -11.44 1.43
CA ARG A 120 3.62 -11.50 1.62
C ARG A 120 2.86 -11.65 0.31
N ARG A 121 3.26 -10.91 -0.74
CA ARG A 121 2.63 -11.02 -2.05
C ARG A 121 2.74 -12.42 -2.66
N LEU A 122 3.81 -13.16 -2.35
CA LEU A 122 3.94 -14.56 -2.76
C LEU A 122 3.05 -15.49 -1.93
N ALA A 123 2.87 -15.20 -0.64
CA ALA A 123 2.05 -16.00 0.28
C ALA A 123 0.54 -15.78 0.08
N HIS A 124 0.13 -14.57 -0.29
CA HIS A 124 -1.27 -14.21 -0.55
C HIS A 124 -1.52 -13.94 -2.03
N ARG A 125 -1.56 -15.02 -2.84
CA ARG A 125 -1.98 -14.91 -4.23
C ARG A 125 -3.49 -14.68 -4.30
N LEU A 126 -3.89 -13.64 -5.01
CA LEU A 126 -5.30 -13.36 -5.28
C LEU A 126 -5.89 -14.45 -6.18
N PRO A 127 -7.12 -14.91 -5.91
CA PRO A 127 -7.82 -15.80 -6.82
C PRO A 127 -8.27 -15.00 -8.06
N GLY A 128 -7.79 -15.40 -9.24
CA GLY A 128 -8.13 -14.72 -10.48
C GLY A 128 -7.53 -13.32 -10.60
N THR A 129 -8.20 -12.45 -11.35
CA THR A 129 -7.78 -11.06 -11.60
C THR A 129 -8.95 -10.14 -11.26
N PRO A 130 -8.98 -9.54 -10.06
CA PRO A 130 -10.09 -8.72 -9.60
C PRO A 130 -10.36 -7.54 -10.54
N ALA A 131 -11.64 -7.26 -10.81
CA ALA A 131 -12.05 -6.08 -11.57
C ALA A 131 -12.23 -4.88 -10.65
N ILE A 132 -11.58 -3.75 -10.98
CA ILE A 132 -11.54 -2.56 -10.15
C ILE A 132 -11.92 -1.34 -10.99
N SER A 133 -12.96 -0.63 -10.54
CA SER A 133 -13.33 0.68 -11.05
C SER A 133 -12.57 1.75 -10.28
N VAL A 134 -11.61 2.39 -10.94
CA VAL A 134 -10.81 3.47 -10.36
C VAL A 134 -11.52 4.79 -10.60
N VAL A 135 -12.00 5.41 -9.54
CA VAL A 135 -12.71 6.69 -9.58
C VAL A 135 -11.72 7.82 -9.28
N MET A 136 -11.57 8.72 -10.24
CA MET A 136 -10.71 9.90 -10.12
C MET A 136 -11.50 11.13 -10.58
N ALA A 137 -11.47 12.20 -9.80
CA ALA A 137 -12.00 13.49 -10.22
C ALA A 137 -10.87 14.53 -10.33
N THR A 138 -10.93 15.38 -11.34
CA THR A 138 -9.87 16.35 -11.63
C THR A 138 -10.44 17.69 -12.10
N MET A 139 -9.82 18.77 -11.61
CA MET A 139 -9.93 20.12 -12.18
C MET A 139 -8.62 20.54 -12.89
N ARG A 140 -7.69 19.58 -13.07
CA ARG A 140 -6.29 19.78 -13.46
C ARG A 140 -5.97 18.91 -14.69
N PRO A 141 -6.44 19.29 -15.89
CA PRO A 141 -6.31 18.46 -17.10
C PRO A 141 -4.87 18.04 -17.40
N ALA A 142 -3.88 18.86 -17.03
CA ALA A 142 -2.46 18.54 -17.24
C ALA A 142 -1.95 17.32 -16.45
N LEU A 143 -2.64 16.91 -15.38
CA LEU A 143 -2.25 15.76 -14.55
C LEU A 143 -2.83 14.44 -15.03
N VAL A 144 -3.87 14.48 -15.87
CA VAL A 144 -4.63 13.29 -16.28
C VAL A 144 -3.77 12.25 -16.98
N ALA A 145 -2.91 12.68 -17.91
CA ALA A 145 -2.02 11.75 -18.62
C ALA A 145 -1.09 10.98 -17.67
N GLY A 146 -0.52 11.68 -16.67
CA GLY A 146 0.36 11.06 -15.68
C GLY A 146 -0.40 10.10 -14.76
N ALA A 147 -1.60 10.46 -14.32
CA ALA A 147 -2.44 9.58 -13.50
C ALA A 147 -2.86 8.32 -14.26
N LEU A 148 -3.35 8.45 -15.50
CA LEU A 148 -3.72 7.31 -16.35
C LEU A 148 -2.53 6.38 -16.62
N ALA A 149 -1.32 6.92 -16.83
CA ALA A 149 -0.12 6.10 -16.99
C ALA A 149 0.23 5.27 -15.74
N GLN A 150 -0.05 5.79 -14.54
CA GLN A 150 0.14 5.03 -13.29
C GLN A 150 -0.93 3.94 -13.11
N MET A 151 -2.18 4.20 -13.53
CA MET A 151 -3.28 3.23 -13.53
C MET A 151 -3.03 2.10 -14.54
N ALA A 152 -2.51 2.43 -15.74
CA ALA A 152 -2.16 1.45 -16.78
C ALA A 152 -1.05 0.47 -16.35
N ARG A 153 -0.21 0.88 -15.40
CA ARG A 153 0.87 0.06 -14.85
C ARG A 153 0.43 -0.90 -13.73
N GLN A 154 -0.84 -0.86 -13.32
CA GLN A 154 -1.31 -1.72 -12.24
C GLN A 154 -1.29 -3.20 -12.67
N ARG A 155 -0.72 -4.06 -11.82
CA ARG A 155 -0.52 -5.49 -12.10
C ARG A 155 -1.45 -6.34 -11.26
N GLY A 156 -1.82 -7.51 -11.78
CA GLY A 156 -2.62 -8.49 -11.05
C GLY A 156 -4.09 -8.11 -10.84
N VAL A 157 -4.57 -7.07 -11.53
CA VAL A 157 -5.96 -6.57 -11.48
C VAL A 157 -6.41 -6.15 -12.89
N GLN A 158 -7.71 -6.15 -13.12
CA GLN A 158 -8.34 -5.53 -14.29
C GLN A 158 -8.81 -4.13 -13.88
N VAL A 159 -8.41 -3.12 -14.64
CA VAL A 159 -8.70 -1.71 -14.32
C VAL A 159 -9.58 -1.11 -15.39
N GLU A 160 -10.65 -0.45 -14.95
CA GLU A 160 -11.33 0.61 -15.71
C GLU A 160 -11.21 1.91 -14.93
N VAL A 161 -11.19 3.04 -15.63
CA VAL A 161 -11.09 4.37 -15.02
C VAL A 161 -12.37 5.14 -15.26
N LEU A 162 -12.90 5.73 -14.19
CA LEU A 162 -14.10 6.55 -14.18
C LEU A 162 -13.68 7.97 -13.82
N LEU A 163 -13.61 8.83 -14.83
CA LEU A 163 -13.03 10.16 -14.75
C LEU A 163 -14.11 11.23 -14.56
N GLY A 164 -14.14 11.86 -13.38
CA GLY A 164 -14.92 13.07 -13.13
C GLY A 164 -14.16 14.32 -13.58
N LEU A 165 -14.60 14.95 -14.66
CA LEU A 165 -14.01 16.20 -15.16
C LEU A 165 -14.73 17.40 -14.54
N HIS A 166 -14.16 17.93 -13.47
CA HIS A 166 -14.78 18.96 -12.65
C HIS A 166 -14.43 20.37 -13.16
N GLY A 167 -15.38 21.01 -13.86
CA GLY A 167 -15.18 22.30 -14.53
C GLY A 167 -14.21 22.22 -15.71
N VAL A 168 -14.01 21.04 -16.28
CA VAL A 168 -13.04 20.77 -17.35
C VAL A 168 -13.77 20.08 -18.51
N PRO A 169 -13.78 20.62 -19.74
CA PRO A 169 -14.38 19.92 -20.87
C PRO A 169 -13.48 18.77 -21.33
N PHE A 170 -14.07 17.67 -21.80
CA PHE A 170 -13.35 16.46 -22.23
C PHE A 170 -12.27 16.74 -23.29
N GLU A 171 -12.48 17.72 -24.17
CA GLU A 171 -11.50 18.12 -25.18
C GLU A 171 -10.11 18.44 -24.60
N ARG A 172 -10.04 18.89 -23.35
CA ARG A 172 -8.77 19.21 -22.68
C ARG A 172 -7.96 17.97 -22.28
N VAL A 173 -8.59 16.80 -22.25
CA VAL A 173 -7.99 15.53 -21.82
C VAL A 173 -8.11 14.43 -22.86
N ARG A 174 -8.83 14.67 -23.97
CA ARG A 174 -9.08 13.70 -25.07
C ARG A 174 -7.84 12.88 -25.42
N HIS A 175 -6.73 13.53 -25.75
CA HIS A 175 -5.49 12.84 -26.14
C HIS A 175 -4.92 11.95 -25.01
N ALA A 176 -5.04 12.37 -23.75
CA ALA A 176 -4.61 11.56 -22.62
C ALA A 176 -5.49 10.31 -22.45
N VAL A 177 -6.80 10.46 -22.65
CA VAL A 177 -7.78 9.38 -22.58
C VAL A 177 -7.60 8.38 -23.73
N GLU A 178 -7.49 8.86 -24.98
CA GLU A 178 -7.27 8.04 -26.17
C GLU A 178 -5.93 7.28 -26.11
N GLY A 179 -4.91 7.86 -25.46
CA GLY A 179 -3.59 7.26 -25.27
C GLY A 179 -3.43 6.39 -24.00
N ALA A 180 -4.48 6.21 -23.18
CA ALA A 180 -4.36 5.61 -21.86
C ALA A 180 -4.01 4.12 -21.85
N GLY A 181 -4.38 3.39 -22.92
CA GLY A 181 -4.17 1.94 -23.02
C GLY A 181 -5.03 1.11 -22.06
N LEU A 182 -6.10 1.71 -21.51
CA LEU A 182 -7.07 1.07 -20.61
C LEU A 182 -8.47 1.66 -20.84
N PRO A 183 -9.57 0.97 -20.42
CA PRO A 183 -10.92 1.50 -20.52
C PRO A 183 -11.11 2.75 -19.66
N VAL A 184 -11.52 3.86 -20.27
CA VAL A 184 -11.83 5.11 -19.56
C VAL A 184 -13.24 5.54 -19.93
N ALA A 185 -14.09 5.71 -18.91
CA ALA A 185 -15.36 6.42 -19.02
C ALA A 185 -15.25 7.75 -18.26
N TRP A 186 -16.08 8.74 -18.60
CA TRP A 186 -16.01 10.05 -17.96
C TRP A 186 -17.38 10.67 -17.78
N VAL A 187 -17.43 11.63 -16.86
CA VAL A 187 -18.54 12.57 -16.68
C VAL A 187 -17.97 13.99 -16.66
N GLU A 188 -18.62 14.92 -17.35
CA GLU A 188 -18.32 16.34 -17.23
C GLU A 188 -19.28 16.94 -16.20
N ALA A 189 -18.73 17.68 -15.24
CA ALA A 189 -19.49 18.38 -14.22
C ALA A 189 -19.13 19.86 -14.22
N ASP A 190 -20.10 20.73 -13.95
CA ASP A 190 -19.86 22.16 -13.78
C ASP A 190 -18.97 22.43 -12.55
N ALA A 191 -18.26 23.55 -12.54
CA ALA A 191 -17.29 23.90 -11.50
C ALA A 191 -17.89 24.17 -10.11
N ASP A 192 -19.21 24.34 -10.03
CA ASP A 192 -19.97 24.55 -8.79
C ASP A 192 -20.55 23.26 -8.20
N VAL A 193 -20.48 22.14 -8.94
CA VAL A 193 -20.90 20.83 -8.45
C VAL A 193 -20.02 20.42 -7.26
N PRO A 194 -20.59 19.94 -6.13
CA PRO A 194 -19.78 19.50 -5.00
C PRO A 194 -18.82 18.36 -5.38
N PHE A 195 -17.57 18.45 -4.96
CA PHE A 195 -16.53 17.44 -5.29
C PHE A 195 -16.97 15.99 -5.03
N GLY A 196 -17.63 15.72 -3.90
CA GLY A 196 -18.13 14.38 -3.62
C GLY A 196 -19.24 13.92 -4.56
N GLN A 197 -20.05 14.85 -5.09
CA GLN A 197 -21.04 14.53 -6.12
C GLN A 197 -20.35 14.13 -7.43
N VAL A 198 -19.30 14.87 -7.85
CA VAL A 198 -18.53 14.52 -9.06
C VAL A 198 -17.92 13.11 -8.94
N LEU A 199 -17.39 12.75 -7.77
CA LEU A 199 -16.89 11.39 -7.53
C LEU A 199 -18.01 10.34 -7.63
N ASN A 200 -19.21 10.62 -7.10
CA ASN A 200 -20.35 9.70 -7.20
C ASN A 200 -20.88 9.56 -8.62
N ASP A 201 -20.97 10.65 -9.37
CA ASP A 201 -21.43 10.64 -10.76
C ASP A 201 -20.50 9.78 -11.62
N ALA A 202 -19.18 9.90 -11.40
CA ALA A 202 -18.21 9.01 -12.02
C ALA A 202 -18.38 7.56 -11.52
N ALA A 203 -18.47 7.34 -10.20
CA ALA A 203 -18.62 6.02 -9.61
C ALA A 203 -19.90 5.28 -10.04
N ALA A 204 -20.95 6.00 -10.46
CA ALA A 204 -22.18 5.42 -10.98
C ALA A 204 -21.97 4.60 -12.27
N LEU A 205 -20.86 4.82 -12.97
CA LEU A 205 -20.46 4.07 -14.17
C LEU A 205 -19.71 2.76 -13.87
N ALA A 206 -19.48 2.43 -12.58
CA ALA A 206 -18.65 1.29 -12.17
C ALA A 206 -19.23 -0.08 -12.56
N GLY A 207 -18.46 -0.84 -13.33
CA GLY A 207 -18.72 -2.24 -13.66
C GLY A 207 -17.91 -3.25 -12.83
N GLY A 208 -16.82 -2.82 -12.18
CA GLY A 208 -15.91 -3.67 -11.41
C GLY A 208 -16.49 -4.22 -10.09
N ASP A 209 -15.76 -5.16 -9.48
CA ASP A 209 -16.10 -5.74 -8.18
C ASP A 209 -15.79 -4.77 -7.03
N TYR A 210 -14.80 -3.91 -7.24
CA TYR A 210 -14.32 -2.93 -6.27
C TYR A 210 -14.36 -1.52 -6.84
N VAL A 211 -14.57 -0.54 -5.96
CA VAL A 211 -14.42 0.88 -6.24
C VAL A 211 -13.18 1.38 -5.50
N ALA A 212 -12.23 1.96 -6.23
CA ALA A 212 -11.00 2.54 -5.68
C ALA A 212 -10.95 4.04 -5.97
N LYS A 213 -10.79 4.87 -4.95
CA LYS A 213 -10.53 6.31 -5.13
C LYS A 213 -9.08 6.52 -5.54
N TRP A 214 -8.85 7.50 -6.40
CA TRP A 214 -7.51 7.90 -6.86
C TRP A 214 -7.40 9.42 -6.93
N ASP A 215 -6.28 9.97 -6.43
CA ASP A 215 -5.96 11.40 -6.53
C ASP A 215 -4.98 11.62 -7.70
N ASP A 216 -5.27 12.61 -8.56
CA ASP A 216 -4.53 12.86 -9.82
C ASP A 216 -3.11 13.42 -9.62
N ASP A 217 -2.74 13.82 -8.39
CA ASP A 217 -1.47 14.47 -8.06
C ASP A 217 -0.53 13.65 -7.18
N ASP A 218 -0.92 12.45 -6.79
CA ASP A 218 -0.12 11.52 -5.98
C ASP A 218 0.61 10.45 -6.83
N TRP A 219 1.52 9.71 -6.18
CA TRP A 219 2.20 8.58 -6.81
C TRP A 219 1.76 7.25 -6.22
N TYR A 220 1.56 6.27 -7.11
CA TYR A 220 1.09 4.93 -6.81
C TYR A 220 2.01 3.88 -7.43
N GLY A 221 2.41 2.89 -6.64
CA GLY A 221 3.21 1.77 -7.11
C GLY A 221 2.41 0.83 -8.01
N PRO A 222 3.09 0.01 -8.85
CA PRO A 222 2.44 -0.87 -9.83
C PRO A 222 1.61 -2.01 -9.22
N ASP A 223 1.75 -2.30 -7.92
CA ASP A 223 0.93 -3.31 -7.22
C ASP A 223 -0.06 -2.68 -6.23
N HIS A 224 -0.24 -1.36 -6.27
CA HIS A 224 -1.04 -0.65 -5.27
C HIS A 224 -2.46 -1.22 -5.13
N LEU A 225 -3.17 -1.38 -6.25
CA LEU A 225 -4.53 -1.92 -6.23
C LEU A 225 -4.58 -3.38 -5.82
N ALA A 226 -3.62 -4.19 -6.28
CA ALA A 226 -3.52 -5.60 -5.90
C ALA A 226 -3.24 -5.77 -4.39
N ASP A 227 -2.39 -4.93 -3.81
CA ASP A 227 -2.12 -4.93 -2.36
C ASP A 227 -3.37 -4.52 -1.55
N LEU A 228 -4.19 -3.60 -2.05
CA LEU A 228 -5.45 -3.24 -1.41
C LEU A 228 -6.46 -4.39 -1.45
N VAL A 229 -6.65 -5.06 -2.60
CA VAL A 229 -7.53 -6.24 -2.67
C VAL A 229 -6.98 -7.41 -1.85
N MET A 230 -5.66 -7.57 -1.79
CA MET A 230 -5.04 -8.55 -0.89
C MET A 230 -5.36 -8.23 0.57
N ALA A 231 -5.37 -6.95 0.93
CA ALA A 231 -5.74 -6.50 2.25
C ALA A 231 -7.20 -6.76 2.59
N THR A 232 -8.14 -6.60 1.66
CA THR A 232 -9.55 -7.00 1.91
C THR A 232 -9.64 -8.49 2.19
N ALA A 233 -8.93 -9.32 1.40
CA ALA A 233 -8.97 -10.77 1.53
C ALA A 233 -8.43 -11.30 2.87
N TYR A 234 -7.26 -10.83 3.34
CA TYR A 234 -6.69 -11.35 4.59
C TYR A 234 -7.31 -10.74 5.86
N SER A 235 -7.91 -9.55 5.78
CA SER A 235 -8.46 -8.85 6.94
C SER A 235 -9.98 -9.03 7.08
N GLY A 236 -10.67 -9.29 5.96
CA GLY A 236 -12.13 -9.24 5.91
C GLY A 236 -12.70 -7.84 6.16
N ALA A 237 -11.92 -6.78 5.89
CA ALA A 237 -12.37 -5.40 6.02
C ALA A 237 -13.32 -5.00 4.89
N ASP A 238 -14.27 -4.14 5.24
CA ASP A 238 -15.24 -3.55 4.31
C ASP A 238 -14.64 -2.40 3.50
N VAL A 239 -13.73 -1.65 4.15
CA VAL A 239 -12.97 -0.56 3.55
C VAL A 239 -11.50 -0.77 3.87
N VAL A 240 -10.65 -0.65 2.86
CA VAL A 240 -9.20 -0.68 3.02
C VAL A 240 -8.58 0.56 2.43
N GLY A 241 -7.39 0.90 2.92
CA GLY A 241 -6.56 1.94 2.34
C GLY A 241 -5.18 1.91 2.95
N THR A 242 -4.27 2.73 2.46
CA THR A 242 -2.88 2.71 2.92
C THR A 242 -2.64 3.71 4.04
N ALA A 243 -1.56 3.48 4.79
CA ALA A 243 -0.97 4.55 5.57
C ALA A 243 -0.33 5.59 4.65
N GLY A 244 -0.76 6.85 4.72
CA GLY A 244 -0.04 7.98 4.11
C GLY A 244 1.27 8.27 4.86
N GLU A 245 2.23 7.36 4.80
CA GLU A 245 3.49 7.41 5.55
C GLU A 245 4.61 8.08 4.74
N PHE A 246 4.60 8.01 3.41
CA PHE A 246 5.52 8.74 2.55
C PHE A 246 4.90 10.03 2.03
N LEU A 247 5.66 11.12 2.11
CA LEU A 247 5.28 12.41 1.55
C LEU A 247 6.45 12.97 0.75
N TYR A 248 6.15 13.49 -0.45
CA TYR A 248 7.08 14.31 -1.20
C TYR A 248 6.74 15.78 -1.00
N LEU A 249 7.63 16.50 -0.31
CA LEU A 249 7.54 17.93 -0.08
C LEU A 249 8.19 18.65 -1.26
N GLU A 250 7.40 18.91 -2.30
CA GLU A 250 7.90 19.43 -3.58
C GLU A 250 8.67 20.75 -3.43
N PRO A 251 8.21 21.76 -2.66
CA PRO A 251 8.95 23.01 -2.50
C PRO A 251 10.33 22.84 -1.83
N LEU A 252 10.51 21.76 -1.06
CA LEU A 252 11.77 21.43 -0.39
C LEU A 252 12.59 20.39 -1.14
N HIS A 253 12.09 19.89 -2.28
CA HIS A 253 12.67 18.79 -3.02
C HIS A 253 13.11 17.63 -2.09
N THR A 254 12.21 17.20 -1.21
CA THR A 254 12.52 16.27 -0.11
C THR A 254 11.43 15.24 0.05
N THR A 255 11.81 13.96 0.13
CA THR A 255 10.91 12.88 0.54
C THR A 255 11.06 12.65 2.03
N ILE A 256 9.94 12.54 2.74
CA ILE A 256 9.91 12.17 4.14
C ILE A 256 9.12 10.89 4.32
N ARG A 257 9.46 10.16 5.39
CA ARG A 257 8.63 9.10 5.95
C ARG A 257 8.20 9.52 7.34
N ARG A 258 6.89 9.54 7.59
CA ARG A 258 6.32 9.77 8.92
C ARG A 258 5.85 8.46 9.53
N THR A 259 6.16 8.34 10.81
CA THR A 259 6.02 7.09 11.57
C THR A 259 5.39 7.35 12.92
N THR A 260 5.18 8.63 13.25
CA THR A 260 4.51 9.13 14.45
C THR A 260 3.54 10.24 14.06
N PHE A 261 2.52 10.41 14.89
CA PHE A 261 1.68 11.59 14.86
C PHE A 261 2.38 12.77 15.55
N ALA A 262 1.87 13.99 15.34
CA ALA A 262 2.35 15.17 16.05
C ALA A 262 2.21 15.08 17.59
N SER A 263 1.29 14.24 18.08
CA SER A 263 1.13 13.91 19.49
C SER A 263 2.24 13.01 20.05
N GLY A 264 3.11 12.46 19.20
CA GLY A 264 4.12 11.46 19.57
C GLY A 264 3.62 10.02 19.51
N ALA A 265 2.32 9.78 19.33
CA ALA A 265 1.76 8.44 19.18
C ALA A 265 2.27 7.76 17.89
N ALA A 266 2.45 6.44 17.92
CA ALA A 266 2.89 5.68 16.76
C ALA A 266 1.85 5.72 15.63
N TYR A 267 2.29 6.11 14.43
CA TYR A 267 1.49 6.02 13.21
C TYR A 267 1.73 4.65 12.55
N LYS A 268 0.94 3.65 12.95
CA LYS A 268 1.09 2.25 12.53
C LYS A 268 0.42 1.97 11.19
N SER A 269 1.07 1.19 10.34
CA SER A 269 0.44 0.46 9.22
C SER A 269 -0.08 -0.90 9.70
N GLU A 270 -0.88 -1.56 8.85
CA GLU A 270 -1.44 -2.90 9.07
C GLU A 270 -2.18 -3.01 10.41
N VAL A 271 -3.21 -2.17 10.53
CA VAL A 271 -3.99 -2.03 11.75
C VAL A 271 -5.44 -1.71 11.41
N TRP A 272 -6.37 -2.20 12.23
CA TRP A 272 -7.74 -1.69 12.24
C TRP A 272 -7.73 -0.21 12.63
N SER A 273 -8.35 0.64 11.84
CA SER A 273 -8.32 2.09 12.04
C SER A 273 -9.60 2.70 11.50
N ASP A 274 -9.98 3.85 12.03
CA ASP A 274 -11.00 4.76 11.48
C ASP A 274 -10.49 5.63 10.32
N HIS A 275 -9.21 5.51 9.93
CA HIS A 275 -8.56 6.44 9.01
C HIS A 275 -7.53 5.77 8.09
N VAL A 276 -7.61 6.10 6.80
CA VAL A 276 -6.65 5.75 5.73
C VAL A 276 -6.35 6.98 4.88
N ALA A 277 -5.30 6.93 4.07
CA ALA A 277 -5.03 8.00 3.10
C ALA A 277 -6.17 8.08 2.07
N GLY A 278 -6.72 9.28 1.86
CA GLY A 278 -7.95 9.50 1.09
C GLY A 278 -7.88 9.03 -0.35
N GLY A 279 -6.80 9.32 -1.07
CA GLY A 279 -6.53 8.82 -2.42
C GLY A 279 -6.26 7.31 -2.53
N THR A 280 -6.47 6.53 -1.47
CA THR A 280 -6.15 5.09 -1.43
C THR A 280 -7.31 4.23 -0.94
N ILE A 281 -8.50 4.83 -0.78
CA ILE A 281 -9.70 4.14 -0.31
C ILE A 281 -10.12 3.11 -1.37
N LEU A 282 -10.27 1.86 -0.96
CA LEU A 282 -10.88 0.80 -1.75
C LEU A 282 -11.95 0.09 -0.93
N THR A 283 -13.07 -0.21 -1.56
CA THR A 283 -14.18 -0.96 -0.98
C THR A 283 -14.85 -1.80 -2.07
N SER A 284 -15.60 -2.85 -1.69
CA SER A 284 -16.40 -3.57 -2.68
C SER A 284 -17.50 -2.65 -3.22
N ARG A 285 -17.87 -2.81 -4.49
CA ARG A 285 -18.91 -1.97 -5.11
C ARG A 285 -20.24 -2.07 -4.36
N ALA A 286 -20.62 -3.28 -3.93
CA ALA A 286 -21.80 -3.48 -3.10
C ALA A 286 -21.73 -2.68 -1.79
N LYS A 287 -20.58 -2.74 -1.08
CA LYS A 287 -20.40 -2.00 0.18
C LYS A 287 -20.35 -0.49 -0.04
N PHE A 288 -19.79 -0.01 -1.14
CA PHE A 288 -19.85 1.41 -1.52
C PHE A 288 -21.30 1.92 -1.62
N HIS A 289 -22.17 1.13 -2.26
CA HIS A 289 -23.60 1.45 -2.35
C HIS A 289 -24.30 1.37 -0.99
N ASP A 290 -24.01 0.34 -0.17
CA ASP A 290 -24.57 0.22 1.18
C ASP A 290 -24.24 1.44 2.07
N ILE A 291 -23.03 1.99 1.93
CA ILE A 291 -22.56 3.18 2.66
C ILE A 291 -23.26 4.46 2.16
N GLY A 292 -23.75 4.47 0.92
CA GLY A 292 -24.37 5.63 0.28
C GLY A 292 -23.40 6.49 -0.54
N GLY A 293 -22.22 5.97 -0.88
CA GLY A 293 -21.21 6.67 -1.67
C GLY A 293 -20.51 7.83 -0.94
N PHE A 294 -19.80 8.66 -1.69
CA PHE A 294 -19.10 9.83 -1.14
C PHE A 294 -20.11 10.91 -0.72
N PRO A 295 -19.96 11.57 0.45
CA PRO A 295 -20.84 12.68 0.80
C PRO A 295 -20.78 13.81 -0.23
N ALA A 296 -21.94 14.31 -0.69
CA ALA A 296 -22.07 15.34 -1.72
C ALA A 296 -21.69 16.74 -1.20
N GLN A 297 -20.41 16.95 -0.91
CA GLN A 297 -19.87 18.17 -0.32
C GLN A 297 -18.54 18.58 -0.99
N PRO A 298 -18.14 19.85 -0.92
CA PRO A 298 -16.99 20.35 -1.68
C PRO A 298 -15.63 19.99 -1.08
N ARG A 299 -15.57 19.62 0.21
CA ARG A 299 -14.32 19.38 0.95
C ARG A 299 -14.47 18.26 1.95
N ALA A 300 -13.35 17.70 2.41
CA ALA A 300 -13.28 16.65 3.42
C ALA A 300 -14.07 15.38 3.09
N VAL A 301 -14.35 15.15 1.80
CA VAL A 301 -15.13 14.01 1.29
C VAL A 301 -14.59 12.68 1.80
N ASP A 302 -13.28 12.46 1.73
CA ASP A 302 -12.65 11.21 2.16
C ASP A 302 -12.85 10.92 3.66
N ARG A 303 -12.72 11.96 4.49
CA ARG A 303 -12.92 11.85 5.94
C ARG A 303 -14.37 11.48 6.24
N ASP A 304 -15.30 12.16 5.59
CA ASP A 304 -16.72 12.01 5.89
C ASP A 304 -17.29 10.73 5.25
N PHE A 305 -16.70 10.22 4.17
CA PHE A 305 -16.95 8.86 3.68
C PHE A 305 -16.53 7.80 4.71
N LEU A 306 -15.32 7.89 5.28
CA LEU A 306 -14.86 6.94 6.29
C LEU A 306 -15.71 7.00 7.57
N LYS A 307 -16.17 8.20 7.92
CA LYS A 307 -17.13 8.40 9.01
C LYS A 307 -18.46 7.70 8.72
N ALA A 308 -19.06 7.96 7.55
CA ALA A 308 -20.30 7.32 7.12
C ALA A 308 -20.16 5.79 7.06
N ALA A 309 -19.03 5.29 6.57
CA ALA A 309 -18.72 3.86 6.55
C ALA A 309 -18.74 3.27 7.97
N THR A 310 -18.08 3.93 8.93
CA THR A 310 -18.06 3.51 10.33
C THR A 310 -19.46 3.55 10.95
N GLU A 311 -20.25 4.60 10.67
CA GLU A 311 -21.65 4.73 11.12
C GLU A 311 -22.55 3.65 10.52
N ALA A 312 -22.26 3.17 9.30
CA ALA A 312 -22.91 2.03 8.66
C ALA A 312 -22.39 0.66 9.15
N GLY A 313 -21.50 0.63 10.16
CA GLY A 313 -20.93 -0.58 10.74
C GLY A 313 -19.81 -1.23 9.92
N ALA A 314 -19.30 -0.55 8.88
CA ALA A 314 -18.19 -1.03 8.08
C ALA A 314 -16.88 -1.02 8.90
N ARG A 315 -16.08 -2.07 8.76
CA ARG A 315 -14.75 -2.14 9.39
C ARG A 315 -13.69 -1.66 8.43
N VAL A 316 -12.87 -0.72 8.89
CA VAL A 316 -11.81 -0.10 8.08
C VAL A 316 -10.45 -0.65 8.51
N TYR A 317 -9.65 -1.10 7.53
CA TYR A 317 -8.31 -1.62 7.76
C TYR A 317 -7.27 -0.83 6.97
N ARG A 318 -6.25 -0.32 7.69
CA ARG A 318 -5.14 0.42 7.09
C ARG A 318 -3.98 -0.52 6.81
N THR A 319 -3.65 -0.75 5.54
CA THR A 319 -2.49 -1.55 5.11
C THR A 319 -1.20 -0.71 5.08
N HIS A 320 -0.08 -1.31 4.65
CA HIS A 320 1.20 -0.62 4.47
C HIS A 320 1.13 0.51 3.43
N GLY A 321 1.95 1.56 3.62
CA GLY A 321 2.02 2.72 2.75
C GLY A 321 3.19 2.70 1.77
N LEU A 322 3.99 1.63 1.75
CA LEU A 322 5.22 1.56 0.97
C LEU A 322 5.03 1.75 -0.55
N GLY A 323 3.84 1.47 -1.08
CA GLY A 323 3.49 1.66 -2.50
C GLY A 323 2.73 2.95 -2.81
N TYR A 324 2.78 3.95 -1.94
CA TYR A 324 2.06 5.21 -2.12
C TYR A 324 2.89 6.39 -1.59
N VAL A 325 2.96 7.47 -2.37
CA VAL A 325 3.62 8.72 -1.97
C VAL A 325 2.67 9.87 -2.18
N LEU A 326 2.37 10.55 -1.08
CA LEU A 326 1.52 11.71 -1.11
C LEU A 326 2.31 12.95 -1.52
N ARG A 327 1.81 13.71 -2.50
CA ARG A 327 2.40 14.99 -2.92
C ARG A 327 1.96 16.12 -2.01
N ARG A 328 2.91 16.97 -1.61
CA ARG A 328 2.64 18.23 -0.90
C ARG A 328 3.27 19.41 -1.63
N THR A 329 2.41 20.29 -2.12
CA THR A 329 2.77 21.58 -2.72
C THR A 329 2.51 22.74 -1.75
N LEU A 330 2.89 23.98 -2.13
CA LEU A 330 2.51 25.17 -1.37
C LEU A 330 0.98 25.34 -1.39
N SER A 331 0.43 25.81 -0.28
CA SER A 331 -0.96 25.69 0.24
C SER A 331 -2.14 26.17 -0.64
N GLY A 332 -1.97 26.37 -1.95
CA GLY A 332 -3.02 26.83 -2.86
C GLY A 332 -3.94 25.74 -3.42
N GLY A 333 -3.56 24.45 -3.36
CA GLY A 333 -4.28 23.37 -4.08
C GLY A 333 -4.63 22.11 -3.27
N HIS A 334 -4.32 22.04 -1.98
CA HIS A 334 -4.58 20.83 -1.17
C HIS A 334 -5.54 21.10 -0.01
N THR A 335 -6.35 20.09 0.30
CA THR A 335 -7.31 20.09 1.43
C THR A 335 -6.63 20.15 2.80
N TRP A 336 -5.32 19.85 2.89
CA TRP A 336 -4.53 19.89 4.12
C TRP A 336 -3.60 21.11 4.16
N GLN A 337 -4.00 22.15 4.89
CA GLN A 337 -3.25 23.42 5.00
C GLN A 337 -2.25 23.43 6.17
N LEU A 338 -1.50 22.34 6.36
CA LEU A 338 -0.44 22.31 7.38
C LEU A 338 0.87 22.88 6.80
N PRO A 339 1.60 23.74 7.54
CA PRO A 339 2.91 24.21 7.11
C PRO A 339 3.88 23.05 6.87
N LEU A 340 4.79 23.18 5.89
CA LEU A 340 5.79 22.14 5.60
C LEU A 340 6.64 21.75 6.83
N ALA A 341 6.90 22.72 7.73
CA ALA A 341 7.60 22.49 8.99
C ALA A 341 6.91 21.46 9.89
N HIS A 342 5.58 21.36 9.85
CA HIS A 342 4.84 20.32 10.58
C HIS A 342 5.26 18.92 10.10
N PHE A 343 5.33 18.72 8.79
CA PHE A 343 5.68 17.44 8.19
C PHE A 343 7.13 17.05 8.46
N LEU A 344 8.05 18.00 8.45
CA LEU A 344 9.44 17.76 8.84
C LEU A 344 9.58 17.35 10.32
N LYS A 345 8.78 17.93 11.21
CA LYS A 345 8.81 17.63 12.65
C LYS A 345 8.39 16.19 12.97
N VAL A 346 7.43 15.65 12.22
CA VAL A 346 6.88 14.30 12.43
C VAL A 346 7.53 13.22 11.55
N ALA A 347 8.53 13.62 10.75
CA ALA A 347 9.27 12.70 9.90
C ALA A 347 10.25 11.87 10.76
N SER A 348 10.12 10.54 10.71
CA SER A 348 11.17 9.65 11.22
C SER A 348 12.34 9.52 10.26
N SER A 349 12.08 9.76 8.97
CA SER A 349 13.10 9.67 7.93
C SER A 349 12.95 10.78 6.91
N GLN A 350 14.07 11.24 6.36
CA GLN A 350 14.14 12.36 5.42
C GLN A 350 15.25 12.12 4.40
N TRP A 351 14.93 12.26 3.12
CA TRP A 351 15.87 12.09 2.02
C TRP A 351 15.70 13.20 0.98
N ARG A 352 16.82 13.74 0.47
CA ARG A 352 16.80 14.74 -0.59
C ARG A 352 16.38 14.10 -1.92
N GLY A 353 15.51 14.81 -2.64
CA GLY A 353 14.90 14.39 -3.90
C GLY A 353 13.68 13.50 -3.72
N PHE A 354 13.15 13.03 -4.85
CA PHE A 354 12.12 11.99 -4.87
C PHE A 354 12.78 10.65 -4.56
N ARG A 355 12.56 10.14 -3.35
CA ARG A 355 13.21 8.94 -2.78
C ARG A 355 12.17 8.02 -2.15
N PRO A 356 11.24 7.49 -2.95
CA PRO A 356 10.23 6.59 -2.45
C PRO A 356 10.82 5.23 -2.06
N SER A 357 9.96 4.37 -1.51
CA SER A 357 10.22 2.93 -1.41
C SER A 357 10.58 2.32 -2.78
N LEU A 358 11.39 1.27 -2.77
CA LEU A 358 11.69 0.46 -3.95
C LEU A 358 10.44 -0.23 -4.52
N LEU A 359 9.35 -0.37 -3.76
CA LEU A 359 8.10 -0.92 -4.26
C LEU A 359 7.38 0.01 -5.23
N MET A 360 7.76 1.28 -5.30
CA MET A 360 7.22 2.22 -6.28
C MET A 360 7.72 1.98 -7.70
N GLU A 361 8.87 1.31 -7.84
CA GLU A 361 9.57 1.15 -9.13
C GLU A 361 9.74 2.51 -9.85
N ALA A 362 9.99 3.57 -9.07
CA ALA A 362 10.27 4.90 -9.61
C ALA A 362 11.69 4.90 -10.18
N ALA A 363 11.79 5.03 -11.51
CA ALA A 363 13.06 5.18 -12.22
C ALA A 363 13.64 6.60 -12.04
#